data_AF-A0A3D1RYS9-F1
#
_entry.id   AF-A0A3D1RYS9-F1
#
_cell.length_a   1.000
_cell.length_b   1.000
_cell.length_c   1.000
_cell.angle_alpha   90.00
_cell.angle_beta   90.00
_cell.angle_gamma   90.00
#
_symmetry.space_group_name_H-M   'P 1'
#
loop_
_entity.id
_entity.type
_entity.pdbx_description
1 polymer ?
#
loop_
_entity_poly.entity_id
_entity_poly.type
_entity_poly.pdbx_seq_one_letter_code
_entity_poly.pdbx_strand_id
1 'polypeptide(L)'
;AEDSLAFTERVAREMAEVGWETGIELAEEKGPAPIMLDKFTVTAQMLTRRPEMVNDGYRVGDQVRGSILIARYSRYMQQFPDSLTDRIADKGARYSHHTSIAPTGTISLSLANNASNGIEPSFAHLYSRNVIREGRKTKERVDVLSFELLEYRKLINPSAEPDGDADNSLPDYFLSADDITPKQHVDVQAAAQKWVDSSISKTANVPTDFSFEDFKDIYMYAYDKGLKGCTTFRFNPEAFQGVLVKEEDLENTTYRFTLDNGEIIEVKGNEEVEYDGETHTAANLFDALKEGYYGKL
;
A
#
# COMPACT_ATOMS: atom_id res chain seq x y z
N ALA A 1 -13.97 5.52 -8.97
CA ALA A 1 -14.77 6.69 -9.43
C ALA A 1 -13.90 7.94 -9.50
N GLU A 2 -14.20 8.90 -10.36
CA GLU A 2 -13.42 10.17 -10.46
C GLU A 2 -13.39 10.94 -9.13
N ASP A 3 -14.52 10.98 -8.41
CA ASP A 3 -14.61 11.64 -7.11
C ASP A 3 -13.66 11.05 -6.07
N SER A 4 -13.43 9.73 -6.10
CA SER A 4 -12.46 9.07 -5.22
C SER A 4 -11.04 9.51 -5.54
N LEU A 5 -10.69 9.62 -6.83
CA LEU A 5 -9.36 10.11 -7.24
C LEU A 5 -9.16 11.57 -6.84
N ALA A 6 -10.17 12.41 -7.05
CA ALA A 6 -10.15 13.82 -6.64
C ALA A 6 -10.03 13.97 -5.11
N PHE A 7 -10.71 13.12 -4.35
CA PHE A 7 -10.58 13.07 -2.90
C PHE A 7 -9.17 12.67 -2.47
N THR A 8 -8.62 11.58 -3.02
CA THR A 8 -7.27 11.10 -2.73
C THR A 8 -6.23 12.17 -3.03
N GLU A 9 -6.32 12.83 -4.19
CA GLU A 9 -5.41 13.91 -4.57
C GLU A 9 -5.51 15.10 -3.61
N ARG A 10 -6.72 15.52 -3.24
CA ARG A 10 -6.93 16.63 -2.31
C ARG A 10 -6.36 16.34 -0.92
N VAL A 11 -6.58 15.14 -0.38
CA VAL A 11 -6.02 14.74 0.93
C VAL A 11 -4.50 14.71 0.87
N ALA A 12 -3.92 14.10 -0.18
CA ALA A 12 -2.47 14.03 -0.34
C ALA A 12 -1.84 15.43 -0.49
N ARG A 13 -2.49 16.34 -1.22
CA ARG A 13 -2.06 17.74 -1.35
C ARG A 13 -2.06 18.45 -0.01
N GLU A 14 -3.17 18.41 0.72
CA GLU A 14 -3.31 19.08 2.02
C GLU A 14 -2.24 18.59 3.00
N MET A 15 -2.03 17.27 3.07
CA MET A 15 -0.98 16.69 3.91
C MET A 15 0.42 17.16 3.51
N ALA A 16 0.69 17.30 2.21
CA ALA A 16 1.97 17.78 1.73
C ALA A 16 2.17 19.27 2.02
N GLU A 17 1.16 20.11 1.78
CA GLU A 17 1.18 21.56 2.05
C GLU A 17 1.44 21.84 3.53
N VAL A 18 0.59 21.29 4.41
CA VAL A 18 0.73 21.43 5.87
C VAL A 18 2.07 20.86 6.35
N GLY A 19 2.49 19.76 5.73
CA GLY A 19 3.81 19.18 5.93
C GLY A 19 4.90 20.20 5.75
N TRP A 20 5.07 20.70 4.53
CA TRP A 20 6.13 21.65 4.19
C TRP A 20 6.05 22.95 5.00
N GLU A 21 4.86 23.46 5.31
CA GLU A 21 4.67 24.57 6.24
C GLU A 21 5.27 24.28 7.63
N THR A 22 4.92 23.12 8.19
CA THR A 22 5.49 22.62 9.45
C THR A 22 7.00 22.45 9.34
N GLY A 23 7.49 21.98 8.19
CA GLY A 23 8.92 21.82 7.90
C GLY A 23 9.68 23.13 7.95
N ILE A 24 9.08 24.24 7.49
CA ILE A 24 9.65 25.58 7.58
C ILE A 24 9.65 26.07 9.04
N GLU A 25 8.54 25.91 9.75
CA GLU A 25 8.43 26.33 11.17
C GLU A 25 9.47 25.64 12.05
N LEU A 26 9.65 24.32 11.86
CA LEU A 26 10.69 23.56 12.54
C LEU A 26 12.10 23.99 12.14
N ALA A 27 12.30 24.46 10.90
CA ALA A 27 13.58 25.01 10.46
C ALA A 27 13.88 26.36 11.12
N GLU A 28 12.87 27.18 11.37
CA GLU A 28 13.02 28.44 12.12
C GLU A 28 13.39 28.19 13.59
N GLU A 29 12.74 27.21 14.22
CA GLU A 29 13.00 26.87 15.63
C GLU A 29 14.35 26.17 15.81
N LYS A 30 14.67 25.18 14.95
CA LYS A 30 15.77 24.22 15.18
C LYS A 30 16.87 24.24 14.12
N GLY A 31 16.74 25.08 13.10
CA GLY A 31 17.58 25.09 11.91
C GLY A 31 17.08 24.12 10.82
N PRO A 32 17.27 24.46 9.53
CA PRO A 32 16.92 23.60 8.41
C PRO A 32 17.84 22.38 8.31
N ALA A 33 17.44 21.39 7.50
CA ALA A 33 18.33 20.31 7.10
C ALA A 33 19.60 20.89 6.43
N PRO A 34 20.82 20.41 6.77
CA PRO A 34 22.07 20.98 6.24
C PRO A 34 22.08 21.12 4.70
N ILE A 35 21.53 20.13 3.99
CA ILE A 35 21.44 20.11 2.53
C ILE A 35 20.67 21.31 1.94
N MET A 36 19.78 21.94 2.71
CA MET A 36 19.07 23.16 2.29
C MET A 36 19.99 24.38 2.27
N LEU A 37 21.04 24.38 3.11
CA LEU A 37 22.02 25.45 3.22
C LEU A 37 23.24 25.24 2.33
N ASP A 38 23.56 23.97 2.03
CA ASP A 38 24.67 23.60 1.17
C ASP A 38 24.58 24.29 -0.20
N LYS A 39 25.75 24.68 -0.73
CA LYS A 39 25.88 25.28 -2.04
C LYS A 39 26.28 24.22 -3.05
N PHE A 40 25.58 24.20 -4.17
CA PHE A 40 25.81 23.29 -5.29
C PHE A 40 26.30 24.08 -6.49
N THR A 41 27.29 23.52 -7.18
CA THR A 41 27.76 24.06 -8.45
C THR A 41 26.74 23.78 -9.54
N VAL A 42 26.26 24.82 -10.20
CA VAL A 42 25.37 24.72 -11.37
C VAL A 42 26.12 24.01 -12.50
N THR A 43 25.56 22.89 -12.95
CA THR A 43 26.12 22.08 -14.05
C THR A 43 25.35 22.32 -15.35
N ALA A 44 25.99 22.01 -16.48
CA ALA A 44 25.30 22.03 -17.78
C ALA A 44 24.06 21.11 -17.78
N GLN A 45 24.14 19.96 -17.09
CA GLN A 45 23.01 19.03 -16.98
C GLN A 45 21.82 19.64 -16.23
N MET A 46 22.07 20.44 -15.18
CA MET A 46 21.01 21.16 -14.47
C MET A 46 20.32 22.13 -15.41
N LEU A 47 21.07 22.97 -16.13
CA LEU A 47 20.50 23.95 -17.07
C LEU A 47 19.72 23.29 -18.21
N THR A 48 20.17 22.13 -18.71
CA THR A 48 19.43 21.37 -19.73
C THR A 48 18.13 20.79 -19.18
N ARG A 49 18.13 20.28 -17.94
CA ARG A 49 16.93 19.67 -17.32
C ARG A 49 15.95 20.71 -16.78
N ARG A 50 16.44 21.91 -16.45
CA ARG A 50 15.72 23.03 -15.83
C ARG A 50 16.05 24.33 -16.58
N PRO A 51 15.51 24.51 -17.80
CA PRO A 51 15.75 25.72 -18.60
C PRO A 51 15.32 27.00 -17.87
N GLU A 52 14.38 26.93 -16.93
CA GLU A 52 14.01 28.04 -16.06
C GLU A 52 15.18 28.64 -15.27
N MET A 53 16.21 27.85 -14.92
CA MET A 53 17.43 28.37 -14.28
C MET A 53 18.18 29.35 -15.18
N VAL A 54 18.18 29.13 -16.51
CA VAL A 54 18.82 30.05 -17.46
C VAL A 54 18.06 31.37 -17.53
N ASN A 55 16.73 31.32 -17.49
CA ASN A 55 15.88 32.51 -17.47
C ASN A 55 16.12 33.36 -16.21
N ASP A 56 16.39 32.69 -15.08
CA ASP A 56 16.75 33.34 -13.81
C ASP A 56 18.22 33.79 -13.75
N GLY A 57 18.98 33.59 -14.83
CA GLY A 57 20.33 34.13 -15.02
C GLY A 57 21.48 33.20 -14.61
N TYR A 58 21.21 31.95 -14.22
CA TYR A 58 22.26 31.01 -13.82
C TYR A 58 23.13 30.56 -14.99
N ARG A 59 24.43 30.42 -14.71
CA ARG A 59 25.48 29.94 -15.62
C ARG A 59 26.21 28.75 -15.02
N VAL A 60 26.84 27.95 -15.87
CA VAL A 60 27.69 26.83 -15.42
C VAL A 60 28.81 27.37 -14.53
N GLY A 61 28.97 26.78 -13.35
CA GLY A 61 29.95 27.20 -12.35
C GLY A 61 29.37 28.06 -11.22
N ASP A 62 28.18 28.65 -11.40
CA ASP A 62 27.51 29.42 -10.35
C ASP A 62 27.23 28.54 -9.12
N GLN A 63 27.11 29.17 -7.95
CA GLN A 63 26.79 28.50 -6.70
C GLN A 63 25.36 28.82 -6.29
N VAL A 64 24.57 27.78 -6.05
CA VAL A 64 23.16 27.91 -5.65
C VAL A 64 22.87 27.07 -4.41
N ARG A 65 22.10 27.62 -3.47
CA ARG A 65 21.72 26.90 -2.24
C ARG A 65 20.74 25.77 -2.56
N GLY A 66 20.84 24.67 -1.83
CA GLY A 66 19.91 23.54 -1.96
C GLY A 66 18.45 23.93 -1.76
N SER A 67 18.17 24.87 -0.85
CA SER A 67 16.82 25.42 -0.63
C SER A 67 16.23 26.06 -1.88
N ILE A 68 17.03 26.80 -2.66
CA ILE A 68 16.60 27.41 -3.92
C ILE A 68 16.38 26.34 -4.99
N LEU A 69 17.28 25.36 -5.07
CA LEU A 69 17.18 24.26 -6.04
C LEU A 69 15.88 23.47 -5.86
N ILE A 70 15.56 23.08 -4.63
CA ILE A 70 14.32 22.33 -4.37
C ILE A 70 13.10 23.21 -4.58
N ALA A 71 13.09 24.43 -4.03
CA ALA A 71 11.91 25.30 -4.04
C ALA A 71 11.53 25.78 -5.44
N ARG A 72 12.51 26.24 -6.24
CA ARG A 72 12.24 26.89 -7.53
C ARG A 72 12.35 25.95 -8.73
N TYR A 73 13.19 24.93 -8.63
CA TYR A 73 13.58 24.09 -9.77
C TYR A 73 13.22 22.61 -9.61
N SER A 74 12.51 22.22 -8.55
CA SER A 74 11.86 20.91 -8.51
C SER A 74 10.51 20.95 -9.20
N ARG A 75 10.24 19.99 -10.09
CA ARG A 75 8.91 19.82 -10.70
C ARG A 75 7.84 19.55 -9.64
N TYR A 76 8.22 18.91 -8.54
CA TYR A 76 7.32 18.66 -7.41
C TYR A 76 6.92 19.96 -6.71
N MET A 77 7.90 20.82 -6.38
CA MET A 77 7.64 22.09 -5.66
C MET A 77 6.90 23.11 -6.53
N GLN A 78 7.11 23.10 -7.84
CA GLN A 78 6.41 23.98 -8.80
C GLN A 78 4.88 23.76 -8.85
N GLN A 79 4.37 22.71 -8.20
CA GLN A 79 2.92 22.48 -8.07
C GLN A 79 2.31 23.24 -6.88
N PHE A 80 3.12 23.71 -5.94
CA PHE A 80 2.68 24.42 -4.74
C PHE A 80 2.58 25.93 -4.99
N PRO A 81 1.83 26.67 -4.15
CA PRO A 81 1.78 28.12 -4.24
C PRO A 81 3.15 28.77 -4.02
N ASP A 82 3.43 29.84 -4.77
CA ASP A 82 4.69 30.61 -4.66
C ASP A 82 4.97 31.06 -3.22
N SER A 83 3.92 31.39 -2.46
CA SER A 83 4.04 31.79 -1.05
C SER A 83 4.67 30.72 -0.15
N LEU A 84 4.48 29.44 -0.47
CA LEU A 84 5.12 28.34 0.25
C LEU A 84 6.55 28.15 -0.25
N THR A 85 6.75 28.06 -1.56
CA THR A 85 8.07 27.78 -2.15
C THR A 85 9.06 28.92 -1.90
N ASP A 86 8.63 30.18 -1.89
CA ASP A 86 9.49 31.32 -1.57
C ASP A 86 10.02 31.25 -0.13
N ARG A 87 9.18 30.82 0.82
CA ARG A 87 9.60 30.58 2.22
C ARG A 87 10.62 29.43 2.30
N ILE A 88 10.41 28.34 1.57
CA ILE A 88 11.39 27.25 1.49
C ILE A 88 12.70 27.76 0.90
N ALA A 89 12.67 28.57 -0.17
CA ALA A 89 13.87 29.09 -0.81
C ALA A 89 14.71 29.96 0.16
N ASP A 90 14.05 30.82 0.93
CA ASP A 90 14.67 31.73 1.90
C ASP A 90 15.22 30.96 3.13
N LYS A 91 14.33 30.26 3.83
CA LYS A 91 14.60 29.68 5.15
C LYS A 91 15.10 28.23 5.10
N GLY A 92 14.77 27.50 4.05
CA GLY A 92 14.89 26.04 3.99
C GLY A 92 13.77 25.34 4.77
N ALA A 93 13.85 24.02 4.84
CA ALA A 93 12.96 23.18 5.65
C ALA A 93 13.76 22.22 6.53
N ARG A 94 13.15 21.70 7.60
CA ARG A 94 13.80 20.83 8.59
C ARG A 94 14.24 19.48 8.03
N TYR A 95 13.62 19.02 6.96
CA TYR A 95 13.88 17.74 6.30
C TYR A 95 13.97 17.95 4.78
N SER A 96 14.58 16.98 4.09
CA SER A 96 14.68 16.98 2.61
C SER A 96 13.50 16.31 1.91
N HIS A 97 12.81 15.43 2.62
CA HIS A 97 11.59 14.76 2.16
C HIS A 97 10.58 14.70 3.30
N HIS A 98 9.31 14.93 2.99
CA HIS A 98 8.23 14.98 3.96
C HIS A 98 7.44 13.67 4.03
N THR A 99 6.94 13.18 2.90
CA THR A 99 5.90 12.14 2.87
C THR A 99 6.38 10.88 2.20
N SER A 100 6.15 9.75 2.87
CA SER A 100 6.27 8.40 2.34
C SER A 100 5.09 7.58 2.84
N ILE A 101 4.49 6.76 1.98
CA ILE A 101 3.39 5.85 2.38
C ILE A 101 3.95 4.44 2.45
N ALA A 102 4.21 3.97 3.66
CA ALA A 102 4.71 2.63 3.96
C ALA A 102 3.56 1.61 4.09
N PRO A 103 3.83 0.30 3.94
CA PRO A 103 2.82 -0.73 4.21
C PRO A 103 2.49 -0.77 5.71
N THR A 104 1.20 -0.93 6.03
CA THR A 104 0.69 -0.83 7.41
C THR A 104 0.13 -2.14 7.96
N GLY A 105 0.40 -3.29 7.32
CA GLY A 105 -0.20 -4.61 7.62
C GLY A 105 -0.55 -4.88 9.09
N THR A 106 0.44 -5.24 9.93
CA THR A 106 0.15 -5.61 11.33
C THR A 106 -0.24 -4.41 12.19
N ILE A 107 0.32 -3.22 11.93
CA ILE A 107 0.02 -2.02 12.72
C ILE A 107 -1.41 -1.53 12.51
N SER A 108 -1.98 -1.74 11.32
CA SER A 108 -3.36 -1.36 11.04
C SER A 108 -4.31 -2.23 11.87
N LEU A 109 -4.07 -3.54 11.87
CA LEU A 109 -4.82 -4.49 12.69
C LEU A 109 -4.71 -4.16 14.18
N SER A 110 -3.50 -3.89 14.68
CA SER A 110 -3.27 -3.77 16.13
C SER A 110 -3.53 -2.39 16.72
N LEU A 111 -3.34 -1.31 15.95
CA LEU A 111 -3.39 0.07 16.46
C LEU A 111 -4.43 0.94 15.75
N ALA A 112 -4.94 0.53 14.59
CA ALA A 112 -5.87 1.33 13.78
C ALA A 112 -7.22 0.64 13.57
N ASN A 113 -7.62 -0.26 14.49
CA ASN A 113 -8.89 -1.01 14.42
C ASN A 113 -9.13 -1.66 13.04
N ASN A 114 -8.06 -2.17 12.45
CA ASN A 114 -8.08 -2.80 11.13
C ASN A 114 -8.60 -1.87 10.01
N ALA A 115 -8.16 -0.62 10.01
CA ALA A 115 -8.33 0.28 8.87
C ALA A 115 -7.67 -0.31 7.61
N SER A 116 -8.16 0.07 6.44
CA SER A 116 -7.53 -0.29 5.17
C SER A 116 -6.05 0.11 5.13
N ASN A 117 -5.19 -0.72 4.53
CA ASN A 117 -3.74 -0.52 4.65
C ASN A 117 -3.22 0.61 3.74
N GLY A 118 -2.84 1.74 4.33
CA GLY A 118 -2.22 2.85 3.60
C GLY A 118 -3.24 3.55 2.70
N ILE A 119 -3.13 3.33 1.38
CA ILE A 119 -4.12 3.79 0.38
C ILE A 119 -4.70 2.62 -0.43
N GLU A 120 -4.67 1.42 0.16
CA GLU A 120 -5.26 0.22 -0.40
C GLU A 120 -6.76 0.16 -0.11
N PRO A 121 -7.58 -0.43 -1.02
CA PRO A 121 -8.90 -0.90 -0.62
C PRO A 121 -8.76 -1.98 0.47
N SER A 122 -9.82 -2.21 1.23
CA SER A 122 -9.86 -3.34 2.16
C SER A 122 -9.72 -4.65 1.40
N PHE A 123 -8.88 -5.56 1.89
CA PHE A 123 -8.69 -6.89 1.28
C PHE A 123 -10.01 -7.68 1.21
N ALA A 124 -10.73 -7.66 2.33
CA ALA A 124 -12.12 -8.08 2.49
C ALA A 124 -12.69 -7.35 3.71
N HIS A 125 -14.01 -7.27 3.81
CA HIS A 125 -14.68 -6.63 4.95
C HIS A 125 -14.84 -7.59 6.14
N LEU A 126 -14.92 -8.89 5.87
CA LEU A 126 -14.80 -9.98 6.83
C LEU A 126 -13.82 -10.99 6.27
N TYR A 127 -12.79 -11.33 7.03
CA TYR A 127 -11.83 -12.38 6.67
C TYR A 127 -11.22 -12.96 7.93
N SER A 128 -10.63 -14.13 7.82
CA SER A 128 -9.98 -14.74 8.96
C SER A 128 -8.46 -14.58 8.89
N ARG A 129 -7.84 -14.36 10.04
CA ARG A 129 -6.38 -14.37 10.19
C ARG A 129 -5.94 -15.51 11.07
N ASN A 130 -4.87 -16.16 10.64
CA ASN A 130 -4.12 -17.12 11.43
C ASN A 130 -3.23 -16.36 12.44
N VAL A 131 -3.56 -16.45 13.72
CA VAL A 131 -2.79 -15.81 14.81
C VAL A 131 -2.13 -16.89 15.67
N ILE A 132 -0.83 -16.75 15.92
CA ILE A 132 -0.10 -17.59 16.86
C ILE A 132 -0.26 -16.99 18.25
N ARG A 133 -0.93 -17.70 19.16
CA ARG A 133 -0.99 -17.32 20.57
C ARG A 133 0.25 -17.80 21.31
N GLU A 134 0.74 -16.96 22.22
CA GLU A 134 1.87 -17.32 23.08
C GLU A 134 1.58 -18.63 23.83
N GLY A 135 2.43 -19.64 23.64
CA GLY A 135 2.28 -20.97 24.25
C GLY A 135 1.51 -22.03 23.44
N ARG A 136 0.94 -21.69 22.27
CA ARG A 136 0.35 -22.68 21.34
C ARG A 136 1.23 -22.84 20.09
N LYS A 137 1.34 -24.08 19.61
CA LYS A 137 2.02 -24.39 18.33
C LYS A 137 1.11 -24.17 17.12
N THR A 138 -0.21 -24.17 17.33
CA THR A 138 -1.22 -24.05 16.28
C THR A 138 -1.65 -22.61 16.05
N LYS A 139 -1.84 -22.26 14.77
CA LYS A 139 -2.44 -21.00 14.32
C LYS A 139 -3.94 -21.07 14.62
N GLU A 140 -4.48 -20.12 15.39
CA GLU A 140 -5.92 -19.99 15.64
C GLU A 140 -6.53 -19.07 14.58
N ARG A 141 -7.62 -19.52 13.94
CA ARG A 141 -8.41 -18.72 12.99
C ARG A 141 -9.23 -17.71 13.79
N VAL A 142 -8.95 -16.42 13.62
CA VAL A 142 -9.72 -15.34 14.24
C VAL A 142 -10.36 -14.51 13.14
N ASP A 143 -11.66 -14.28 13.25
CA ASP A 143 -12.37 -13.40 12.34
C ASP A 143 -12.01 -11.94 12.60
N VAL A 144 -11.76 -11.24 11.50
CA VAL A 144 -11.34 -9.87 11.47
C VAL A 144 -12.31 -9.09 10.58
N LEU A 145 -12.90 -8.05 11.15
CA LEU A 145 -13.74 -7.11 10.45
C LEU A 145 -12.91 -5.90 10.03
N SER A 146 -13.19 -5.33 8.86
CA SER A 146 -12.59 -4.05 8.47
C SER A 146 -13.17 -2.90 9.30
N PHE A 147 -12.39 -1.83 9.46
CA PHE A 147 -12.81 -0.66 10.25
C PHE A 147 -14.13 -0.07 9.76
N GLU A 148 -14.31 0.08 8.45
CA GLU A 148 -15.52 0.63 7.86
C GLU A 148 -16.75 -0.26 8.09
N LEU A 149 -16.59 -1.59 8.15
CA LEU A 149 -17.68 -2.50 8.51
C LEU A 149 -18.04 -2.38 10.01
N LEU A 150 -17.03 -2.26 10.88
CA LEU A 150 -17.24 -2.04 12.31
C LEU A 150 -18.05 -0.75 12.57
N GLU A 151 -17.66 0.35 11.95
CA GLU A 151 -18.38 1.62 12.10
C GLU A 151 -19.77 1.59 11.44
N TYR A 152 -19.92 0.95 10.29
CA TYR A 152 -21.24 0.80 9.65
C TYR A 152 -22.21 -0.03 10.50
N ARG A 153 -21.74 -1.12 11.12
CA ARG A 153 -22.56 -1.88 12.07
C ARG A 153 -22.99 -1.06 13.26
N LYS A 154 -22.06 -0.29 13.81
CA LYS A 154 -22.30 0.54 14.99
C LYS A 154 -23.28 1.68 14.71
N LEU A 155 -23.17 2.33 13.55
CA LEU A 155 -23.87 3.58 13.27
C LEU A 155 -25.14 3.39 12.43
N ILE A 156 -25.18 2.37 11.56
CA ILE A 156 -26.20 2.24 10.52
C ILE A 156 -26.99 0.94 10.66
N ASN A 157 -26.34 -0.22 10.57
CA ASN A 157 -27.01 -1.52 10.65
C ASN A 157 -26.19 -2.56 11.44
N PRO A 158 -26.53 -2.82 12.72
CA PRO A 158 -25.84 -3.78 13.57
C PRO A 158 -25.76 -5.22 13.04
N SER A 159 -26.64 -5.57 12.10
CA SER A 159 -26.75 -6.91 11.51
C SER A 159 -26.16 -6.99 10.10
N ALA A 160 -25.45 -5.95 9.63
CA ALA A 160 -24.88 -5.92 8.30
C ALA A 160 -23.73 -6.92 8.11
N GLU A 161 -23.82 -7.80 7.13
CA GLU A 161 -22.81 -8.83 6.80
C GLU A 161 -22.45 -8.73 5.31
N PRO A 162 -21.20 -9.02 4.90
CA PRO A 162 -20.82 -9.01 3.48
C PRO A 162 -21.75 -9.84 2.59
N ASP A 163 -22.16 -11.01 3.08
CA ASP A 163 -23.10 -11.93 2.42
C ASP A 163 -24.48 -11.91 3.09
N GLY A 164 -24.86 -10.78 3.70
CA GLY A 164 -26.15 -10.64 4.37
C GLY A 164 -27.32 -10.61 3.38
N ASP A 165 -28.47 -11.13 3.80
CA ASP A 165 -29.70 -11.11 3.00
C ASP A 165 -30.47 -9.77 3.15
N ALA A 166 -30.98 -9.26 2.02
CA ALA A 166 -31.89 -8.12 1.94
C ALA A 166 -31.41 -6.89 2.74
N ASP A 167 -32.05 -6.59 3.87
CA ASP A 167 -31.74 -5.41 4.69
C ASP A 167 -30.36 -5.50 5.38
N ASN A 168 -29.77 -6.70 5.45
CA ASN A 168 -28.47 -6.95 6.06
C ASN A 168 -27.31 -6.96 5.05
N SER A 169 -27.59 -6.84 3.75
CA SER A 169 -26.53 -6.74 2.73
C SER A 169 -25.75 -5.45 2.88
N LEU A 170 -24.45 -5.50 2.59
CA LEU A 170 -23.66 -4.28 2.49
C LEU A 170 -24.07 -3.48 1.24
N PRO A 171 -24.11 -2.14 1.32
CA PRO A 171 -24.34 -1.30 0.14
C PRO A 171 -23.27 -1.52 -0.94
N ASP A 172 -23.62 -1.31 -2.20
CA ASP A 172 -22.73 -1.53 -3.37
C ASP A 172 -21.40 -0.75 -3.35
N TYR A 173 -21.25 0.25 -2.48
CA TYR A 173 -20.00 0.98 -2.29
C TYR A 173 -19.02 0.33 -1.30
N PHE A 174 -19.42 -0.76 -0.62
CA PHE A 174 -18.53 -1.64 0.14
C PHE A 174 -17.79 -2.57 -0.81
N LEU A 175 -16.78 -1.99 -1.48
CA LEU A 175 -15.92 -2.70 -2.41
C LEU A 175 -14.63 -3.15 -1.71
N SER A 176 -14.22 -4.38 -2.02
CA SER A 176 -12.98 -4.99 -1.60
C SER A 176 -11.89 -4.88 -2.68
N ALA A 177 -10.69 -5.36 -2.39
CA ALA A 177 -9.56 -5.30 -3.31
C ALA A 177 -9.82 -6.01 -4.65
N ASP A 178 -10.61 -7.08 -4.67
CA ASP A 178 -10.86 -7.86 -5.90
C ASP A 178 -11.89 -7.18 -6.81
N ASP A 179 -12.70 -6.27 -6.27
CA ASP A 179 -13.64 -5.44 -7.02
C ASP A 179 -12.94 -4.29 -7.76
N ILE A 180 -11.66 -4.03 -7.45
CA ILE A 180 -10.88 -2.94 -8.01
C ILE A 180 -9.95 -3.47 -9.10
N THR A 181 -10.14 -2.98 -10.31
CA THR A 181 -9.28 -3.37 -11.44
C THR A 181 -7.83 -2.91 -11.24
N PRO A 182 -6.81 -3.60 -11.81
CA PRO A 182 -5.42 -3.19 -11.70
C PRO A 182 -5.18 -1.74 -12.14
N LYS A 183 -5.86 -1.29 -13.20
CA LYS A 183 -5.81 0.09 -13.67
C LYS A 183 -6.33 1.08 -12.62
N GLN A 184 -7.44 0.76 -11.95
CA GLN A 184 -7.98 1.62 -10.89
C GLN A 184 -7.04 1.67 -9.68
N HIS A 185 -6.36 0.57 -9.32
CA HIS A 185 -5.31 0.61 -8.30
C HIS A 185 -4.20 1.61 -8.67
N VAL A 186 -3.74 1.59 -9.92
CA VAL A 186 -2.72 2.53 -10.44
C VAL A 186 -3.24 3.96 -10.44
N ASP A 187 -4.50 4.20 -10.81
CA ASP A 187 -5.11 5.53 -10.83
C ASP A 187 -5.15 6.17 -9.43
N VAL A 188 -5.52 5.40 -8.39
CA VAL A 188 -5.49 5.88 -6.98
C VAL A 188 -4.07 6.19 -6.53
N GLN A 189 -3.09 5.35 -6.89
CA GLN A 189 -1.69 5.61 -6.58
C GLN A 189 -1.20 6.89 -7.26
N ALA A 190 -1.57 7.11 -8.52
CA ALA A 190 -1.19 8.28 -9.30
C ALA A 190 -1.77 9.57 -8.72
N ALA A 191 -3.03 9.54 -8.25
CA ALA A 191 -3.65 10.68 -7.58
C ALA A 191 -2.85 11.12 -6.34
N ALA A 192 -2.41 10.18 -5.51
CA ALA A 192 -1.60 10.48 -4.33
C ALA A 192 -0.14 10.83 -4.67
N GLN A 193 0.49 10.13 -5.64
CA GLN A 193 1.92 10.23 -5.93
C GLN A 193 2.36 11.63 -6.37
N LYS A 194 1.46 12.43 -6.93
CA LYS A 194 1.69 13.85 -7.27
C LYS A 194 2.20 14.67 -6.09
N TRP A 195 1.72 14.35 -4.88
CA TRP A 195 1.96 15.09 -3.64
C TRP A 195 2.86 14.35 -2.65
N VAL A 196 3.21 13.09 -2.94
CA VAL A 196 4.20 12.30 -2.19
C VAL A 196 5.58 12.46 -2.82
N ASP A 197 6.50 13.13 -2.12
CA ASP A 197 7.86 13.43 -2.58
C ASP A 197 8.83 12.24 -2.44
N SER A 198 8.60 11.33 -1.51
CA SER A 198 9.22 9.99 -1.49
C SER A 198 8.38 8.99 -2.30
N SER A 199 8.20 7.75 -1.82
CA SER A 199 7.49 6.68 -2.54
C SER A 199 6.22 6.21 -1.83
N ILE A 200 5.37 5.51 -2.58
CA ILE A 200 4.17 4.85 -2.08
C ILE A 200 4.35 3.34 -2.23
N SER A 201 4.20 2.60 -1.14
CA SER A 201 4.11 1.14 -1.14
C SER A 201 2.64 0.74 -1.19
N LYS A 202 2.07 0.67 -2.39
CA LYS A 202 0.72 0.18 -2.66
C LYS A 202 0.79 -1.04 -3.56
N THR A 203 -0.02 -2.04 -3.26
CA THR A 203 -0.19 -3.23 -4.08
C THR A 203 -1.41 -3.09 -5.01
N ALA A 204 -1.23 -3.45 -6.29
CA ALA A 204 -2.30 -3.65 -7.25
C ALA A 204 -2.63 -5.15 -7.32
N ASN A 205 -3.84 -5.52 -6.90
CA ASN A 205 -4.30 -6.90 -7.03
C ASN A 205 -4.56 -7.20 -8.51
N VAL A 206 -4.11 -8.36 -8.95
CA VAL A 206 -4.23 -8.84 -10.33
C VAL A 206 -4.95 -10.20 -10.31
N PRO A 207 -6.02 -10.37 -11.11
CA PRO A 207 -6.73 -11.64 -11.22
C PRO A 207 -5.80 -12.80 -11.59
N THR A 208 -6.13 -14.00 -11.11
CA THR A 208 -5.33 -15.20 -11.41
C THR A 208 -5.33 -15.56 -12.89
N ASP A 209 -6.40 -15.26 -13.63
CA ASP A 209 -6.57 -15.50 -15.06
C ASP A 209 -6.13 -14.32 -15.95
N PHE A 210 -5.52 -13.28 -15.36
CA PHE A 210 -5.11 -12.08 -16.10
C PHE A 210 -4.05 -12.40 -17.16
N SER A 211 -4.26 -11.90 -18.39
CA SER A 211 -3.36 -12.16 -19.51
C SER A 211 -1.97 -11.55 -19.28
N PHE A 212 -0.94 -12.16 -19.87
CA PHE A 212 0.42 -11.66 -19.71
C PHE A 212 0.61 -10.28 -20.38
N GLU A 213 -0.02 -10.10 -21.54
CA GLU A 213 -0.02 -8.84 -22.28
C GLU A 213 -0.63 -7.71 -21.44
N ASP A 214 -1.83 -7.93 -20.89
CA ASP A 214 -2.48 -6.92 -20.03
C ASP A 214 -1.67 -6.68 -18.74
N PHE A 215 -1.03 -7.71 -18.19
CA PHE A 215 -0.17 -7.58 -17.01
C PHE A 215 1.02 -6.65 -17.26
N LYS A 216 1.66 -6.74 -18.43
CA LYS A 216 2.76 -5.84 -18.80
C LYS A 216 2.28 -4.40 -18.93
N ASP A 217 1.09 -4.21 -19.45
CA ASP A 217 0.50 -2.90 -19.67
C ASP A 217 0.21 -2.16 -18.34
N ILE A 218 0.03 -2.87 -17.22
CA ILE A 218 -0.05 -2.25 -15.88
C ILE A 218 1.20 -1.42 -15.60
N TYR A 219 2.39 -1.97 -15.85
CA TYR A 219 3.66 -1.27 -15.60
C TYR A 219 3.90 -0.13 -16.57
N MET A 220 3.56 -0.31 -17.85
CA MET A 220 3.65 0.75 -18.84
C MET A 220 2.70 1.91 -18.48
N TYR A 221 1.48 1.59 -18.07
CA TYR A 221 0.52 2.57 -17.60
C TYR A 221 0.99 3.30 -16.33
N ALA A 222 1.56 2.57 -15.36
CA ALA A 222 2.16 3.16 -14.17
C ALA A 222 3.31 4.13 -14.50
N TYR A 223 4.16 3.75 -15.45
CA TYR A 223 5.23 4.61 -15.97
C TYR A 223 4.68 5.88 -16.63
N ASP A 224 3.67 5.74 -17.51
CA ASP A 224 3.03 6.86 -18.18
C ASP A 224 2.32 7.82 -17.20
N LYS A 225 1.86 7.30 -16.06
CA LYS A 225 1.32 8.10 -14.95
C LYS A 225 2.37 8.76 -14.06
N GLY A 226 3.67 8.54 -14.34
CA GLY A 226 4.76 9.13 -13.57
C GLY A 226 4.94 8.49 -12.18
N LEU A 227 4.49 7.25 -11.98
CA LEU A 227 4.68 6.55 -10.71
C LEU A 227 6.15 6.22 -10.48
N LYS A 228 6.59 6.35 -9.22
CA LYS A 228 7.97 6.03 -8.79
C LYS A 228 8.19 4.53 -8.59
N GLY A 229 7.11 3.76 -8.53
CA GLY A 229 7.10 2.31 -8.42
C GLY A 229 5.68 1.77 -8.56
N CYS A 230 5.55 0.49 -8.89
CA CYS A 230 4.28 -0.21 -8.96
C CYS A 230 4.50 -1.66 -8.50
N THR A 231 3.77 -2.08 -7.47
CA THR A 231 3.81 -3.45 -6.95
C THR A 231 2.52 -4.14 -7.34
N THR A 232 2.61 -5.34 -7.89
CA THR A 232 1.44 -6.17 -8.23
C THR A 232 1.42 -7.41 -7.36
N PHE A 233 0.25 -7.83 -6.93
CA PHE A 233 0.02 -9.13 -6.31
C PHE A 233 -0.95 -9.92 -7.19
N ARG A 234 -0.53 -11.11 -7.62
CA ARG A 234 -1.37 -12.07 -8.34
C ARG A 234 -1.46 -13.33 -7.49
N PHE A 235 -2.68 -13.74 -7.15
CA PHE A 235 -2.89 -14.97 -6.41
C PHE A 235 -2.43 -16.16 -7.26
N ASN A 236 -1.59 -17.02 -6.67
CA ASN A 236 -1.13 -18.26 -7.27
C ASN A 236 -1.64 -19.45 -6.42
N PRO A 237 -2.70 -20.15 -6.85
CA PRO A 237 -3.29 -21.27 -6.11
C PRO A 237 -2.29 -22.40 -5.84
N GLU A 238 -1.37 -22.67 -6.77
CA GLU A 238 -0.40 -23.77 -6.66
C GLU A 238 0.73 -23.48 -5.65
N ALA A 239 0.94 -22.20 -5.34
CA ALA A 239 2.01 -21.74 -4.46
C ALA A 239 1.49 -21.07 -3.19
N PHE A 240 0.17 -21.03 -2.97
CA PHE A 240 -0.40 -20.18 -1.94
C PHE A 240 0.00 -20.63 -0.54
N GLN A 241 0.77 -19.75 0.11
CA GLN A 241 1.12 -19.76 1.53
C GLN A 241 0.86 -18.33 2.04
N GLY A 242 -0.27 -18.11 2.69
CA GLY A 242 -0.79 -16.75 2.94
C GLY A 242 -1.18 -16.50 4.40
N VAL A 243 -0.93 -15.28 4.88
CA VAL A 243 -1.37 -14.82 6.22
C VAL A 243 -2.83 -14.34 6.19
N LEU A 244 -3.33 -13.98 5.01
CA LEU A 244 -4.72 -13.58 4.75
C LEU A 244 -5.38 -14.66 3.92
N VAL A 245 -6.54 -15.12 4.35
CA VAL A 245 -7.22 -16.25 3.73
C VAL A 245 -8.70 -15.92 3.61
N LYS A 246 -9.26 -16.03 2.39
CA LYS A 246 -10.70 -16.03 2.14
C LYS A 246 -11.21 -17.46 2.09
N GLU A 247 -12.47 -17.66 2.44
CA GLU A 247 -13.08 -19.00 2.47
C GLU A 247 -13.20 -19.62 1.07
N GLU A 248 -13.61 -18.81 0.09
CA GLU A 248 -13.74 -19.22 -1.31
C GLU A 248 -12.39 -19.64 -1.93
N ASP A 249 -11.30 -18.94 -1.61
CA ASP A 249 -9.95 -19.29 -2.10
C ASP A 249 -9.49 -20.66 -1.57
N LEU A 250 -9.85 -20.98 -0.33
CA LEU A 250 -9.58 -22.30 0.27
C LEU A 250 -10.41 -23.39 -0.39
N GLU A 251 -11.70 -23.15 -0.61
CA GLU A 251 -12.61 -24.11 -1.27
C GLU A 251 -12.16 -24.46 -2.68
N ASN A 252 -11.62 -23.48 -3.41
CA ASN A 252 -11.21 -23.65 -4.79
C ASN A 252 -9.81 -24.26 -4.94
N THR A 253 -8.98 -24.27 -3.88
CA THR A 253 -7.63 -24.84 -3.91
C THR A 253 -7.62 -26.29 -3.43
N THR A 254 -6.93 -27.18 -4.16
CA THR A 254 -6.82 -28.61 -3.80
C THR A 254 -5.39 -28.91 -3.35
N TYR A 255 -5.26 -29.42 -2.13
CA TYR A 255 -3.98 -29.77 -1.51
C TYR A 255 -3.77 -31.28 -1.57
N ARG A 256 -2.51 -31.67 -1.78
CA ARG A 256 -2.11 -33.06 -1.89
C ARG A 256 -1.18 -33.44 -0.75
N PHE A 257 -1.55 -34.48 -0.01
CA PHE A 257 -0.72 -35.04 1.06
C PHE A 257 -0.31 -36.47 0.71
N THR A 258 0.94 -36.81 1.02
CA THR A 258 1.43 -38.18 0.94
C THR A 258 1.46 -38.76 2.34
N LEU A 259 0.69 -39.80 2.58
CA LEU A 259 0.65 -40.54 3.83
C LEU A 259 1.89 -41.45 3.97
N ASP A 260 2.16 -41.91 5.19
CA ASP A 260 3.32 -42.79 5.48
C ASP A 260 3.29 -44.13 4.70
N ASN A 261 2.09 -44.59 4.32
CA ASN A 261 1.89 -45.77 3.50
C ASN A 261 2.14 -45.52 1.98
N GLY A 262 2.52 -44.30 1.60
CA GLY A 262 2.73 -43.87 0.22
C GLY A 262 1.45 -43.50 -0.54
N GLU A 263 0.29 -43.58 0.11
CA GLU A 263 -0.98 -43.16 -0.47
C GLU A 263 -1.04 -41.64 -0.59
N ILE A 264 -1.65 -41.17 -1.67
CA ILE A 264 -1.83 -39.75 -1.94
C ILE A 264 -3.30 -39.42 -1.70
N ILE A 265 -3.56 -38.49 -0.79
CA ILE A 265 -4.89 -37.91 -0.59
C ILE A 265 -4.94 -36.50 -1.17
N GLU A 266 -6.06 -36.17 -1.78
CA GLU A 266 -6.37 -34.84 -2.30
C GLU A 266 -7.60 -34.30 -1.58
N VAL A 267 -7.46 -33.13 -0.97
CA VAL A 267 -8.50 -32.50 -0.15
C VAL A 267 -8.58 -31.01 -0.48
N LYS A 268 -9.78 -30.42 -0.38
CA LYS A 268 -9.94 -28.97 -0.54
C LYS A 268 -9.31 -28.22 0.62
N GLY A 269 -8.85 -27.00 0.37
CA GLY A 269 -8.12 -26.18 1.34
C GLY A 269 -8.87 -25.91 2.64
N ASN A 270 -10.20 -25.87 2.60
CA ASN A 270 -11.07 -25.65 3.76
C ASN A 270 -11.46 -26.95 4.49
N GLU A 271 -11.20 -28.13 3.93
CA GLU A 271 -11.51 -29.40 4.58
C GLU A 271 -10.61 -29.63 5.80
N GLU A 272 -11.20 -30.21 6.86
CA GLU A 272 -10.48 -30.56 8.08
C GLU A 272 -9.69 -31.86 7.91
N VAL A 273 -8.43 -31.83 8.29
CA VAL A 273 -7.48 -32.95 8.29
C VAL A 273 -6.92 -33.10 9.70
N GLU A 274 -7.01 -34.32 10.24
CA GLU A 274 -6.38 -34.67 11.51
C GLU A 274 -4.93 -35.09 11.28
N TYR A 275 -3.99 -34.44 11.96
CA TYR A 275 -2.57 -34.74 11.89
C TYR A 275 -1.90 -34.52 13.25
N ASP A 276 -1.09 -35.49 13.70
CA ASP A 276 -0.39 -35.45 15.00
C ASP A 276 -1.31 -35.16 16.21
N GLY A 277 -2.56 -35.63 16.16
CA GLY A 277 -3.56 -35.45 17.23
C GLY A 277 -4.21 -34.07 17.29
N GLU A 278 -3.98 -33.22 16.27
CA GLU A 278 -4.61 -31.91 16.11
C GLU A 278 -5.40 -31.86 14.79
N THR A 279 -6.54 -31.17 14.80
CA THR A 279 -7.34 -30.91 13.60
C THR A 279 -6.90 -29.60 12.96
N HIS A 280 -6.62 -29.63 11.66
CA HIS A 280 -6.21 -28.48 10.87
C HIS A 280 -7.07 -28.37 9.62
N THR A 281 -7.23 -27.18 9.05
CA THR A 281 -7.63 -27.11 7.64
C THR A 281 -6.49 -27.62 6.76
N ALA A 282 -6.82 -28.23 5.62
CA ALA A 282 -5.82 -28.76 4.68
C ALA A 282 -4.78 -27.69 4.29
N ALA A 283 -5.19 -26.46 4.00
CA ALA A 283 -4.26 -25.39 3.67
C ALA A 283 -3.27 -25.10 4.83
N ASN A 284 -3.76 -25.03 6.07
CA ASN A 284 -2.93 -24.76 7.24
C ASN A 284 -1.96 -25.91 7.54
N LEU A 285 -2.42 -27.17 7.39
CA LEU A 285 -1.57 -28.34 7.57
C LEU A 285 -0.45 -28.39 6.53
N PHE A 286 -0.79 -28.15 5.26
CA PHE A 286 0.19 -28.12 4.17
C PHE A 286 1.28 -27.08 4.43
N ASP A 287 0.90 -25.89 4.89
CA ASP A 287 1.84 -24.83 5.26
C ASP A 287 2.73 -25.24 6.44
N ALA A 288 2.16 -25.78 7.51
CA ALA A 288 2.93 -26.19 8.68
C ALA A 288 3.94 -27.31 8.37
N LEU A 289 3.58 -28.26 7.51
CA LEU A 289 4.49 -29.30 7.04
C LEU A 289 5.63 -28.72 6.18
N LYS A 290 5.34 -27.78 5.28
CA LYS A 290 6.34 -27.14 4.42
C LYS A 290 7.29 -26.21 5.20
N GLU A 291 6.78 -25.50 6.20
CA GLU A 291 7.57 -24.65 7.12
C GLU A 291 8.41 -25.48 8.11
N GLY A 292 8.22 -26.81 8.15
CA GLY A 292 8.97 -27.72 9.02
C GLY A 292 8.54 -27.68 10.48
N TYR A 293 7.34 -27.16 10.77
CA TYR A 293 6.80 -27.04 12.13
C TYR A 293 6.60 -28.40 12.81
N TYR A 294 6.30 -29.44 12.03
CA TYR A 294 6.15 -30.82 12.50
C TYR A 294 7.44 -31.66 12.37
N GLY A 295 8.59 -30.99 12.15
CA GLY A 295 9.86 -31.66 11.90
C GLY A 295 9.91 -32.23 10.47
N LYS A 296 11.08 -32.13 9.83
CA LYS A 296 11.34 -32.97 8.64
C LYS A 296 11.39 -34.42 9.13
N LEU A 297 10.57 -35.29 8.54
CA LEU A 297 10.80 -36.73 8.55
C LEU A 297 12.25 -37.04 8.15
#